data_AF-A0A6P5GA89-F1
#
_entry.id   AF-A0A6P5GA89-F1
#
_cell.length_a   1.000
_cell.length_b   1.000
_cell.length_c   1.000
_cell.angle_alpha   90.00
_cell.angle_beta   90.00
_cell.angle_gamma   90.00
#
_symmetry.space_group_name_H-M   'P 1'
#
loop_
_entity.id
_entity.type
_entity.pdbx_description
1 polymer ?
#
loop_
_entity_poly.entity_id
_entity_poly.type
_entity_poly.pdbx_seq_one_letter_code
_entity_poly.pdbx_strand_id
1 'polypeptide(L)'
;MLKSENISEAIELEKSKAIRSQIIPQEVESFISTLCDTSSIVEVKLKRTGFQLYVKRSVEQKDLPAPLPYLPAVQPDNVNQVSHSNGSAAATPLAISPAKSSAGGIQRILDTASDEGLVILQSPKVGYFRRSRTIKGKRAPPSCKEKQEVKEGQVLCYIEQLGGEIPIESDVSGEVIKILREDGEPVGYGDALIAILPSFPGIKLQ
;
A
#
# COMPACT_ATOMS: atom_id res chain seq x y z
N MET A 1 20.85 2.36 -53.35
CA MET A 1 19.86 1.73 -52.45
C MET A 1 20.57 1.16 -51.21
N LEU A 2 21.38 1.98 -50.51
CA LEU A 2 22.18 1.60 -49.33
C LEU A 2 22.44 2.90 -48.55
N LYS A 3 21.60 3.25 -47.59
CA LYS A 3 21.90 4.29 -46.56
C LYS A 3 20.87 4.40 -45.43
N SER A 4 19.78 3.62 -45.43
CA SER A 4 18.70 3.77 -44.46
C SER A 4 18.86 2.93 -43.18
N GLU A 5 19.69 1.88 -43.19
CA GLU A 5 19.78 0.91 -42.08
C GLU A 5 20.73 1.34 -40.94
N ASN A 6 21.61 2.32 -41.17
CA ASN A 6 22.67 2.69 -40.21
C ASN A 6 22.29 3.84 -39.25
N ILE A 7 21.10 4.42 -39.41
CA ILE A 7 20.66 5.59 -38.62
C ILE A 7 19.86 5.14 -37.38
N SER A 8 19.10 4.04 -37.49
CA SER A 8 18.34 3.44 -36.39
C SER A 8 19.23 2.86 -35.30
N GLU A 9 20.31 2.14 -35.66
CA GLU A 9 21.25 1.57 -34.68
C GLU A 9 22.06 2.66 -33.95
N ALA A 10 22.39 3.76 -34.63
CA ALA A 10 23.08 4.90 -34.02
C ALA A 10 22.21 5.64 -32.98
N ILE A 11 20.90 5.74 -33.24
CA ILE A 11 19.93 6.37 -32.31
C ILE A 11 19.69 5.49 -31.08
N GLU A 12 19.68 4.17 -31.25
CA GLU A 12 19.50 3.21 -30.15
C GLU A 12 20.75 3.15 -29.24
N LEU A 13 21.94 3.24 -29.84
CA LEU A 13 23.20 3.34 -29.11
C LEU A 13 23.34 4.66 -28.34
N GLU A 14 22.90 5.80 -28.90
CA GLU A 14 22.90 7.09 -28.20
C GLU A 14 21.85 7.16 -27.08
N LYS A 15 20.65 6.56 -27.27
CA LYS A 15 19.66 6.43 -26.19
C LYS A 15 20.16 5.56 -25.04
N SER A 16 20.80 4.43 -25.34
CA SER A 16 21.36 3.55 -24.30
C SER A 16 22.53 4.22 -23.54
N LYS A 17 23.29 5.09 -24.20
CA LYS A 17 24.36 5.90 -23.59
C LYS A 17 23.81 7.02 -22.70
N ALA A 18 22.71 7.66 -23.10
CA ALA A 18 22.00 8.68 -22.31
C ALA A 18 21.26 8.11 -21.08
N ILE A 19 20.85 6.83 -21.13
CA ILE A 19 20.24 6.13 -19.99
C ILE A 19 21.31 5.71 -18.97
N ARG A 20 22.50 5.29 -19.44
CA ARG A 20 23.63 4.93 -18.56
C ARG A 20 24.18 6.12 -17.74
N SER A 21 23.95 7.35 -18.17
CA SER A 21 24.44 8.55 -17.47
C SER A 21 23.56 9.02 -16.29
N GLN A 22 22.45 8.35 -15.97
CA GLN A 22 21.55 8.82 -14.90
C GLN A 22 21.86 8.29 -13.49
N ILE A 23 22.84 7.40 -13.32
CA ILE A 23 23.26 6.90 -12.00
C ILE A 23 24.76 7.13 -11.86
N ILE A 24 25.12 8.09 -11.02
CA ILE A 24 26.50 8.43 -10.71
C ILE A 24 26.95 7.55 -9.53
N PRO A 25 27.94 6.64 -9.71
CA PRO A 25 28.35 5.70 -8.65
C PRO A 25 28.73 6.38 -7.32
N GLN A 26 29.35 7.56 -7.39
CA GLN A 26 29.76 8.33 -6.20
C GLN A 26 28.56 8.80 -5.36
N GLU A 27 27.42 9.13 -5.97
CA GLU A 27 26.22 9.52 -5.23
C GLU A 27 25.59 8.33 -4.51
N VAL A 28 25.64 7.14 -5.12
CA VAL A 28 25.16 5.90 -4.53
C VAL A 28 26.00 5.53 -3.31
N GLU A 29 27.33 5.65 -3.39
CA GLU A 29 28.24 5.40 -2.27
C GLU A 29 27.98 6.37 -1.10
N SER A 30 27.85 7.67 -1.38
CA SER A 30 27.54 8.69 -0.37
C SER A 30 26.20 8.44 0.33
N PHE A 31 25.17 8.07 -0.45
CA PHE A 31 23.85 7.72 0.08
C PHE A 31 23.91 6.51 1.01
N ILE A 32 24.60 5.42 0.59
CA ILE A 32 24.72 4.20 1.39
C ILE A 32 25.52 4.48 2.68
N SER A 33 26.61 5.23 2.63
CA SER A 33 27.38 5.61 3.83
C SER A 33 26.52 6.40 4.80
N THR A 34 25.86 7.47 4.32
CA THR A 34 24.99 8.30 5.17
C THR A 34 23.88 7.47 5.82
N LEU A 35 23.26 6.56 5.05
CA LEU A 35 22.20 5.68 5.56
C LEU A 35 22.72 4.68 6.60
N CYS A 36 23.92 4.14 6.40
CA CYS A 36 24.57 3.23 7.33
C CYS A 36 25.03 3.93 8.63
N ASP A 37 25.52 5.17 8.53
CA ASP A 37 26.15 5.87 9.65
C ASP A 37 25.15 6.63 10.53
N THR A 38 24.05 7.12 9.94
CA THR A 38 23.12 8.04 10.63
C THR A 38 21.79 7.41 11.02
N SER A 39 21.50 6.20 10.55
CA SER A 39 20.17 5.60 10.71
C SER A 39 20.21 4.21 11.35
N SER A 40 19.05 3.71 11.81
CA SER A 40 18.78 2.34 12.29
C SER A 40 18.02 1.47 11.27
N ILE A 41 17.81 1.96 10.04
CA ILE A 41 17.15 1.23 8.92
C ILE A 41 17.82 -0.12 8.61
N VAL A 42 17.08 -1.23 8.67
CA VAL A 42 17.62 -2.59 8.42
C VAL A 42 17.59 -2.96 6.93
N GLU A 43 16.64 -2.42 6.16
CA GLU A 43 16.39 -2.79 4.77
C GLU A 43 15.89 -1.61 3.94
N VAL A 44 16.43 -1.45 2.73
CA VAL A 44 16.07 -0.42 1.75
C VAL A 44 15.90 -1.06 0.38
N LYS A 45 14.79 -0.75 -0.29
CA LYS A 45 14.53 -1.14 -1.69
C LYS A 45 14.09 0.08 -2.49
N LEU A 46 14.84 0.42 -3.53
CA LEU A 46 14.58 1.54 -4.42
C LEU A 46 14.47 1.04 -5.86
N LYS A 47 13.39 1.41 -6.56
CA LYS A 47 13.16 1.08 -7.96
C LYS A 47 12.93 2.35 -8.77
N ARG A 48 13.76 2.58 -9.78
CA ARG A 48 13.61 3.62 -10.81
C ARG A 48 13.65 2.97 -12.18
N THR A 49 13.20 3.67 -13.22
CA THR A 49 13.20 3.17 -14.60
C THR A 49 14.61 2.72 -15.00
N GLY A 50 14.82 1.41 -15.17
CA GLY A 50 16.13 0.84 -15.52
C GLY A 50 17.11 0.65 -14.35
N PHE A 51 16.71 0.89 -13.09
CA PHE A 51 17.59 0.77 -11.92
C PHE A 51 16.86 0.21 -10.70
N GLN A 52 17.49 -0.76 -10.05
CA GLN A 52 17.01 -1.33 -8.79
C GLN A 52 18.15 -1.42 -7.79
N LEU A 53 17.97 -0.81 -6.62
CA LEU A 53 18.89 -0.88 -5.49
C LEU A 53 18.21 -1.64 -4.34
N TYR A 54 18.90 -2.64 -3.81
CA TYR A 54 18.48 -3.40 -2.64
C TYR A 54 19.64 -3.44 -1.64
N VAL A 55 19.40 -2.92 -0.44
CA VAL A 55 20.38 -2.85 0.64
C VAL A 55 19.76 -3.46 1.88
N LYS A 56 20.43 -4.44 2.48
CA LYS A 56 20.05 -5.07 3.75
C LYS A 56 21.26 -5.10 4.66
N ARG A 57 21.11 -4.65 5.90
CA ARG A 57 22.18 -4.66 6.91
C ARG A 57 21.70 -5.30 8.20
N SER A 58 22.62 -5.97 8.90
CA SER A 58 22.34 -6.50 10.23
C SER A 58 22.66 -5.42 11.26
N VAL A 59 21.63 -4.87 11.91
CA VAL A 59 21.82 -4.02 13.09
C VAL A 59 21.77 -4.95 14.29
N GLU A 60 22.89 -5.15 14.98
CA GLU A 60 22.92 -5.87 16.25
C GLU A 60 22.08 -5.11 17.28
N GLN A 61 20.82 -5.51 17.41
CA GLN A 61 20.00 -5.10 18.53
C GLN A 61 20.54 -5.87 19.73
N LYS A 62 21.22 -5.17 20.65
CA LYS A 62 21.67 -5.73 21.93
C LYS A 62 20.41 -6.18 22.67
N ASP A 63 20.06 -7.45 22.53
CA ASP A 63 18.96 -8.09 23.23
C ASP A 63 19.14 -7.88 24.72
N LEU A 64 18.29 -7.05 25.32
CA LEU A 64 18.10 -7.10 26.76
C LEU A 64 17.35 -8.40 27.08
N PRO A 65 17.74 -9.12 28.15
CA PRO A 65 17.12 -10.38 28.51
C PRO A 65 15.63 -10.17 28.86
N ALA A 66 14.80 -11.11 28.40
CA ALA A 66 13.37 -11.15 28.66
C ALA A 66 13.06 -11.14 30.19
N PRO A 67 11.95 -10.54 30.64
CA PRO A 67 11.56 -10.60 32.05
C PRO A 67 11.20 -12.03 32.44
N LEU A 68 11.72 -12.50 33.57
CA LEU A 68 11.35 -13.77 34.18
C LEU A 68 9.85 -13.78 34.55
N PRO A 69 9.15 -14.92 34.43
CA PRO A 69 7.77 -15.04 34.89
C PRO A 69 7.72 -14.94 36.43
N TYR A 70 7.01 -13.93 36.94
CA TYR A 70 6.65 -13.86 38.35
C TYR A 70 5.62 -14.96 38.68
N LEU A 71 5.94 -15.82 39.65
CA LEU A 71 4.98 -16.74 40.26
C LEU A 71 3.97 -15.94 41.12
N PRO A 72 2.68 -16.31 41.14
CA PRO A 72 1.72 -15.67 42.02
C PRO A 72 1.92 -16.13 43.48
N ALA A 73 2.05 -15.16 44.39
CA ALA A 73 2.02 -15.38 45.83
C ALA A 73 0.58 -15.70 46.29
N VAL A 74 0.42 -16.79 47.04
CA VAL A 74 -0.81 -17.19 47.71
C VAL A 74 -1.00 -16.30 48.95
N GLN A 75 -2.16 -15.65 49.08
CA GLN A 75 -2.60 -15.05 50.35
C GLN A 75 -3.90 -15.71 50.82
N PRO A 76 -4.04 -15.98 52.14
CA PRO A 76 -5.16 -16.72 52.69
C PRO A 76 -6.43 -15.87 52.85
N ASP A 77 -7.55 -16.59 52.82
CA ASP A 77 -8.92 -16.16 53.08
C ASP A 77 -9.07 -15.21 54.27
N ASN A 78 -9.88 -14.18 54.11
CA ASN A 78 -10.65 -13.65 55.22
C ASN A 78 -12.06 -13.24 54.79
N VAL A 79 -13.02 -13.75 55.55
CA VAL A 79 -14.46 -13.61 55.41
C VAL A 79 -14.89 -12.18 55.70
N ASN A 80 -15.70 -11.58 54.83
CA ASN A 80 -16.88 -10.83 55.26
C ASN A 80 -17.87 -10.57 54.11
N GLN A 81 -19.11 -10.97 54.39
CA GLN A 81 -20.31 -10.91 53.57
C GLN A 81 -21.04 -9.59 53.83
N VAL A 82 -21.33 -8.76 52.82
CA VAL A 82 -22.63 -8.05 52.69
C VAL A 82 -22.89 -7.70 51.22
N SER A 83 -24.09 -8.06 50.77
CA SER A 83 -24.68 -7.81 49.45
C SER A 83 -24.87 -6.32 49.13
N HIS A 84 -24.47 -5.87 47.92
CA HIS A 84 -25.17 -4.83 47.17
C HIS A 84 -24.97 -5.05 45.66
N SER A 85 -26.08 -5.19 44.96
CA SER A 85 -26.21 -5.29 43.50
C SER A 85 -25.87 -3.97 42.80
N ASN A 86 -24.98 -3.99 41.79
CA ASN A 86 -25.25 -3.32 40.52
C ASN A 86 -24.30 -3.79 39.42
N GLY A 87 -24.84 -3.93 38.21
CA GLY A 87 -24.19 -4.57 37.07
C GLY A 87 -22.87 -3.93 36.66
N SER A 88 -21.85 -4.78 36.49
CA SER A 88 -20.61 -4.43 35.83
C SER A 88 -20.49 -5.26 34.56
N ALA A 89 -20.60 -4.58 33.42
CA ALA A 89 -20.50 -5.17 32.10
C ALA A 89 -19.09 -5.74 31.89
N ALA A 90 -19.03 -7.03 31.57
CA ALA A 90 -17.81 -7.67 31.11
C ALA A 90 -17.35 -6.99 29.81
N ALA A 91 -16.20 -6.32 29.85
CA ALA A 91 -15.50 -5.90 28.65
C ALA A 91 -14.90 -7.15 28.00
N THR A 92 -15.59 -7.68 26.99
CA THR A 92 -14.99 -8.64 26.06
C THR A 92 -13.92 -7.92 25.22
N PRO A 93 -12.69 -8.45 25.12
CA PRO A 93 -11.73 -7.92 24.17
C PRO A 93 -12.26 -8.20 22.76
N LEU A 94 -12.44 -7.15 21.96
CA LEU A 94 -12.64 -7.29 20.51
C LEU A 94 -11.35 -7.85 19.92
N ALA A 95 -11.29 -9.17 19.80
CA ALA A 95 -10.34 -9.85 18.95
C ALA A 95 -10.68 -9.51 17.49
N ILE A 96 -9.78 -8.80 16.82
CA ILE A 96 -9.81 -8.63 15.37
C ILE A 96 -9.40 -9.97 14.77
N SER A 97 -10.39 -10.84 14.54
CA SER A 97 -10.19 -12.03 13.73
C SER A 97 -10.13 -11.62 12.26
N PRO A 98 -9.19 -12.15 11.46
CA PRO A 98 -9.20 -11.93 10.02
C PRO A 98 -10.45 -12.60 9.44
N ALA A 99 -11.38 -11.79 8.93
CA ALA A 99 -12.56 -12.25 8.23
C ALA A 99 -12.14 -12.99 6.95
N LYS A 100 -12.32 -14.31 6.94
CA LYS A 100 -11.87 -15.23 5.90
C LYS A 100 -12.82 -15.33 4.69
N SER A 101 -13.58 -14.27 4.37
CA SER A 101 -14.72 -14.40 3.43
C SER A 101 -14.64 -13.59 2.13
N SER A 102 -13.59 -12.81 1.85
CA SER A 102 -13.47 -12.03 0.58
C SER A 102 -12.26 -12.40 -0.29
N ALA A 103 -11.44 -13.37 0.11
CA ALA A 103 -10.21 -13.68 -0.64
C ALA A 103 -10.44 -14.41 -1.98
N GLY A 104 -11.55 -15.15 -2.14
CA GLY A 104 -11.79 -15.98 -3.34
C GLY A 104 -12.34 -15.20 -4.54
N GLY A 105 -13.18 -14.19 -4.31
CA GLY A 105 -13.74 -13.36 -5.37
C GLY A 105 -12.73 -12.36 -5.95
N ILE A 106 -11.94 -11.74 -5.08
CA ILE A 106 -10.93 -10.77 -5.46
C ILE A 106 -9.80 -11.43 -6.26
N GLN A 107 -9.36 -12.64 -5.87
CA GLN A 107 -8.33 -13.38 -6.63
C GLN A 107 -8.73 -13.67 -8.07
N ARG A 108 -9.98 -14.06 -8.34
CA ARG A 108 -10.46 -14.25 -9.72
C ARG A 108 -10.43 -12.96 -10.54
N ILE A 109 -10.74 -11.82 -9.91
CA ILE A 109 -10.74 -10.53 -10.60
C ILE A 109 -9.32 -10.04 -10.87
N LEU A 110 -8.36 -10.36 -10.00
CA LEU A 110 -6.94 -10.05 -10.23
C LEU A 110 -6.35 -10.87 -11.39
N ASP A 111 -6.78 -12.13 -11.51
CA ASP A 111 -6.40 -13.01 -12.61
C ASP A 111 -6.95 -12.45 -13.95
N THR A 112 -8.25 -12.13 -14.02
CA THR A 112 -8.84 -11.50 -15.22
C THR A 112 -8.23 -10.12 -15.53
N ALA A 113 -7.90 -9.35 -14.50
CA ALA A 113 -7.26 -8.04 -14.68
C ALA A 113 -5.89 -8.14 -15.37
N SER A 114 -5.14 -9.21 -15.09
CA SER A 114 -3.84 -9.45 -15.72
C SER A 114 -4.01 -9.79 -17.21
N ASP A 115 -5.03 -10.59 -17.55
CA ASP A 115 -5.34 -10.97 -18.93
C ASP A 115 -5.93 -9.82 -19.76
N GLU A 116 -6.70 -8.93 -19.12
CA GLU A 116 -7.36 -7.79 -19.77
C GLU A 116 -6.49 -6.51 -19.80
N GLY A 117 -5.25 -6.57 -19.30
CA GLY A 117 -4.33 -5.43 -19.26
C GLY A 117 -4.79 -4.31 -18.31
N LEU A 118 -5.57 -4.64 -17.29
CA LEU A 118 -6.04 -3.69 -16.29
C LEU A 118 -4.94 -3.36 -15.30
N VAL A 119 -4.89 -2.09 -14.89
CA VAL A 119 -4.05 -1.60 -13.81
C VAL A 119 -4.83 -1.71 -12.50
N ILE A 120 -4.25 -2.42 -11.52
CA ILE A 120 -4.82 -2.53 -10.18
C ILE A 120 -4.28 -1.41 -9.31
N LEU A 121 -5.16 -0.50 -8.90
CA LEU A 121 -4.87 0.46 -7.84
C LEU A 121 -4.83 -0.27 -6.50
N GLN A 122 -3.69 -0.20 -5.82
CA GLN A 122 -3.46 -0.87 -4.54
C GLN A 122 -3.44 0.13 -3.38
N SER A 123 -3.74 -0.35 -2.18
CA SER A 123 -3.68 0.47 -0.98
C SER A 123 -2.25 0.72 -0.53
N PRO A 124 -1.79 1.98 -0.39
CA PRO A 124 -0.49 2.31 0.18
C PRO A 124 -0.53 2.37 1.73
N LYS A 125 -1.70 2.13 2.35
CA LYS A 125 -1.94 2.29 3.78
C LYS A 125 -2.77 1.13 4.33
N VAL A 126 -2.78 1.01 5.66
CA VAL A 126 -3.65 0.06 6.38
C VAL A 126 -4.78 0.85 7.04
N GLY A 127 -6.02 0.42 6.87
CA GLY A 127 -7.17 1.12 7.42
C GLY A 127 -8.49 0.57 6.89
N TYR A 128 -9.50 1.44 6.78
CA TYR A 128 -10.81 1.10 6.23
C TYR A 128 -11.03 1.80 4.90
N PHE A 129 -11.46 1.04 3.89
CA PHE A 129 -11.78 1.59 2.58
C PHE A 129 -13.01 2.48 2.66
N ARG A 130 -12.92 3.68 2.07
CA ARG A 130 -14.02 4.64 2.00
C ARG A 130 -14.20 5.12 0.57
N ARG A 131 -15.43 5.04 0.06
CA ARG A 131 -15.80 5.51 -1.28
C ARG A 131 -15.85 7.03 -1.40
N SER A 132 -15.98 7.73 -0.27
CA SER A 132 -16.09 9.19 -0.21
C SER A 132 -15.52 9.75 1.09
N ARG A 133 -15.26 11.05 1.07
CA ARG A 133 -14.78 11.82 2.23
C ARG A 133 -15.92 12.21 3.16
N THR A 134 -15.62 12.37 4.43
CA THR A 134 -16.47 12.99 5.42
C THR A 134 -16.12 14.48 5.53
N ILE A 135 -17.08 15.35 5.21
CA ILE A 135 -16.93 16.81 5.27
C ILE A 135 -17.98 17.34 6.24
N LYS A 136 -17.52 18.00 7.32
CA LYS A 136 -18.40 18.57 8.35
C LYS A 136 -19.40 17.55 8.93
N GLY A 137 -18.94 16.32 9.16
CA GLY A 137 -19.76 15.23 9.72
C GLY A 137 -20.79 14.63 8.75
N LYS A 138 -20.77 15.04 7.47
CA LYS A 138 -21.62 14.47 6.42
C LYS A 138 -20.78 13.78 5.37
N ARG A 139 -21.32 12.69 4.84
CA ARG A 139 -20.68 11.91 3.80
C ARG A 139 -20.83 12.60 2.45
N ALA A 140 -19.70 12.91 1.80
CA ALA A 140 -19.69 13.46 0.45
C ALA A 140 -20.12 12.38 -0.57
N PRO A 141 -20.44 12.77 -1.83
CA PRO A 141 -20.63 11.82 -2.91
C PRO A 141 -19.39 10.93 -3.12
N PRO A 142 -19.55 9.70 -3.63
CA PRO A 142 -18.44 8.84 -4.02
C PRO A 142 -17.45 9.57 -4.93
N SER A 143 -16.15 9.42 -4.63
CA SER A 143 -15.06 10.00 -5.41
C SER A 143 -15.04 9.47 -6.85
N CYS A 144 -15.39 8.19 -7.03
CA CYS A 144 -15.60 7.63 -8.35
C CYS A 144 -16.75 6.59 -8.40
N LYS A 145 -17.15 6.26 -9.63
CA LYS A 145 -18.09 5.18 -9.94
C LYS A 145 -17.46 4.27 -11.00
N GLU A 146 -17.97 3.04 -11.09
CA GLU A 146 -17.64 2.18 -12.21
C GLU A 146 -18.11 2.81 -13.52
N LYS A 147 -17.35 2.55 -14.60
CA LYS A 147 -17.49 3.14 -15.94
C LYS A 147 -17.23 4.65 -16.02
N GLN A 148 -16.54 5.19 -15.03
CA GLN A 148 -16.15 6.59 -15.03
C GLN A 148 -14.74 6.76 -15.58
N GLU A 149 -14.56 7.74 -16.48
CA GLU A 149 -13.24 8.20 -16.88
C GLU A 149 -12.52 8.93 -15.74
N VAL A 150 -11.26 8.59 -15.53
CA VAL A 150 -10.40 9.13 -14.49
C VAL A 150 -9.07 9.60 -15.07
N LYS A 151 -8.48 10.60 -14.42
CA LYS A 151 -7.16 11.13 -14.77
C LYS A 151 -6.13 10.69 -13.74
N GLU A 152 -4.87 10.64 -14.17
CA GLU A 152 -3.74 10.55 -13.25
C GLU A 152 -3.80 11.69 -12.20
N GLY A 153 -3.55 11.35 -10.94
CA GLY A 153 -3.67 12.26 -9.79
C GLY A 153 -5.11 12.51 -9.30
N GLN A 154 -6.13 11.95 -9.96
CA GLN A 154 -7.51 12.11 -9.48
C GLN A 154 -7.77 11.22 -8.25
N VAL A 155 -8.33 11.79 -7.19
CA VAL A 155 -8.74 11.05 -5.99
C VAL A 155 -9.91 10.12 -6.30
N LEU A 156 -9.72 8.81 -6.12
CA LEU A 156 -10.72 7.78 -6.43
C LEU A 156 -11.41 7.22 -5.18
N CYS A 157 -10.69 7.15 -4.06
CA CYS A 157 -11.20 6.67 -2.78
C CYS A 157 -10.37 7.25 -1.62
N TYR A 158 -10.72 6.85 -0.40
CA TYR A 158 -9.98 7.22 0.81
C TYR A 158 -9.71 5.99 1.66
N ILE A 159 -8.61 6.03 2.41
CA ILE A 159 -8.35 5.08 3.50
C ILE A 159 -8.51 5.81 4.82
N GLU A 160 -9.45 5.36 5.63
CA GLU A 160 -9.66 5.86 6.98
C GLU A 160 -8.71 5.15 7.96
N GLN A 161 -7.90 5.94 8.68
CA GLN A 161 -6.95 5.45 9.67
C GLN A 161 -6.89 6.43 10.84
N LEU A 162 -7.10 5.94 12.07
CA LEU A 162 -7.04 6.71 13.32
C LEU A 162 -7.93 7.98 13.30
N GLY A 163 -9.09 7.92 12.65
CA GLY A 163 -10.03 9.04 12.52
C GLY A 163 -9.69 10.06 11.42
N GLY A 164 -8.59 9.87 10.68
CA GLY A 164 -8.27 10.64 9.48
C GLY A 164 -8.58 9.89 8.19
N GLU A 165 -8.93 10.62 7.13
CA GLU A 165 -9.19 10.06 5.80
C GLU A 165 -8.09 10.51 4.83
N ILE A 166 -7.27 9.54 4.38
CA ILE A 166 -6.15 9.74 3.46
C ILE A 166 -6.65 9.52 2.03
N PRO A 167 -6.53 10.49 1.11
CA PRO A 167 -6.95 10.31 -0.28
C PRO A 167 -6.04 9.31 -1.00
N ILE A 168 -6.65 8.46 -1.84
CA ILE A 168 -5.94 7.58 -2.77
C ILE A 168 -6.22 8.07 -4.19
N GLU A 169 -5.16 8.40 -4.90
CA GLU A 169 -5.17 8.96 -6.25
C GLU A 169 -4.89 7.90 -7.30
N SER A 170 -5.34 8.12 -8.54
CA SER A 170 -5.03 7.25 -9.66
C SER A 170 -3.60 7.48 -10.18
N ASP A 171 -2.82 6.41 -10.36
CA ASP A 171 -1.49 6.48 -10.99
C ASP A 171 -1.57 6.57 -12.52
N VAL A 172 -2.74 6.30 -13.11
CA VAL A 172 -2.94 6.29 -14.56
C VAL A 172 -4.23 7.02 -14.95
N SER A 173 -4.29 7.53 -16.18
CA SER A 173 -5.55 7.95 -16.79
C SER A 173 -6.24 6.74 -17.41
N GLY A 174 -7.58 6.69 -17.40
CA GLY A 174 -8.31 5.50 -17.86
C GLY A 174 -9.78 5.49 -17.49
N GLU A 175 -10.39 4.31 -17.52
CA GLU A 175 -11.76 4.05 -17.08
C GLU A 175 -11.77 3.12 -15.85
N VAL A 176 -12.57 3.44 -14.84
CA VAL A 176 -12.78 2.57 -13.68
C VAL A 176 -13.65 1.38 -14.10
N ILE A 177 -13.06 0.20 -14.21
CA ILE A 177 -13.79 -1.01 -14.59
C ILE A 177 -14.56 -1.57 -13.41
N LYS A 178 -13.90 -1.65 -12.24
CA LYS A 178 -14.50 -2.25 -11.05
C LYS A 178 -13.93 -1.71 -9.76
N ILE A 179 -14.80 -1.50 -8.76
CA ILE A 179 -14.39 -1.22 -7.39
C ILE A 179 -14.36 -2.56 -6.64
N LEU A 180 -13.20 -2.94 -6.12
CA LEU A 180 -12.95 -4.28 -5.57
C LEU A 180 -13.26 -4.39 -4.07
N ARG A 181 -13.54 -3.27 -3.42
CA ARG A 181 -13.78 -3.16 -1.98
C ARG A 181 -15.11 -2.50 -1.67
N GLU A 182 -15.73 -2.97 -0.60
CA GLU A 182 -16.95 -2.38 -0.06
C GLU A 182 -16.65 -1.26 0.91
N ASP A 183 -17.59 -0.33 1.05
CA ASP A 183 -17.39 0.79 1.97
C ASP A 183 -17.33 0.34 3.44
N GLY A 184 -16.24 0.71 4.12
CA GLY A 184 -15.95 0.27 5.47
C GLY A 184 -15.22 -1.07 5.54
N GLU A 185 -14.86 -1.69 4.42
CA GLU A 185 -14.08 -2.93 4.41
C GLU A 185 -12.65 -2.66 4.91
N PRO A 186 -12.09 -3.51 5.79
CA PRO A 186 -10.70 -3.39 6.22
C PRO A 186 -9.76 -3.70 5.05
N VAL A 187 -8.72 -2.88 4.89
CA VAL A 187 -7.70 -3.04 3.85
C VAL A 187 -6.29 -2.92 4.44
N GLY A 188 -5.41 -3.78 3.96
CA GLY A 188 -3.99 -3.78 4.26
C GLY A 188 -3.14 -3.11 3.18
N TYR A 189 -1.84 -3.01 3.44
CA TYR A 189 -0.88 -2.54 2.43
C TYR A 189 -0.83 -3.50 1.23
N GLY A 190 -0.89 -2.96 0.01
CA GLY A 190 -0.87 -3.74 -1.23
C GLY A 190 -2.22 -4.36 -1.60
N ASP A 191 -3.25 -4.22 -0.76
CA ASP A 191 -4.58 -4.75 -1.10
C ASP A 191 -5.14 -4.04 -2.33
N ALA A 192 -5.69 -4.83 -3.26
CA ALA A 192 -6.34 -4.31 -4.44
C ALA A 192 -7.61 -3.54 -4.07
N LEU A 193 -7.73 -2.31 -4.59
CA LEU A 193 -8.84 -1.40 -4.32
C LEU A 193 -9.75 -1.23 -5.53
N ILE A 194 -9.16 -0.92 -6.70
CA ILE A 194 -9.88 -0.56 -7.92
C ILE A 194 -9.14 -1.13 -9.13
N ALA A 195 -9.88 -1.68 -10.09
CA ALA A 195 -9.34 -2.06 -11.40
C ALA A 195 -9.63 -0.96 -12.42
N ILE A 196 -8.59 -0.51 -13.12
CA ILE A 196 -8.64 0.61 -14.08
C ILE A 196 -8.13 0.12 -15.44
N LEU A 197 -8.89 0.38 -16.50
CA LEU A 197 -8.43 0.19 -17.87
C LEU A 197 -7.66 1.46 -18.29
N PRO A 198 -6.32 1.41 -18.45
CA PRO A 198 -5.55 2.60 -18.75
C PRO A 198 -5.86 3.13 -20.17
N SER A 199 -5.95 4.46 -20.30
CA SER A 199 -6.04 5.14 -21.58
C SER A 199 -4.71 5.84 -21.88
N PHE A 200 -4.14 5.56 -23.06
CA PHE A 200 -2.89 6.18 -23.50
C PHE A 200 -3.21 7.31 -24.48
N PRO A 201 -3.04 8.58 -24.09
CA PRO A 201 -3.21 9.69 -25.01
C PRO A 201 -2.14 9.61 -26.11
N GLY A 202 -2.52 9.08 -27.28
CA GLY A 202 -1.63 8.96 -28.44
C GLY A 202 -1.79 7.69 -29.28
N ILE A 203 -2.50 6.67 -28.79
CA ILE A 203 -2.74 5.43 -29.54
C ILE A 203 -4.22 5.36 -29.89
N LYS A 204 -4.60 5.81 -31.09
CA LYS A 204 -5.91 5.48 -31.64
C LYS A 204 -5.88 4.01 -32.06
N LEU A 205 -6.57 3.16 -31.32
CA LEU A 205 -6.94 1.83 -31.81
C LEU A 205 -7.90 2.04 -32.99
N GLN A 206 -7.41 1.80 -34.21
CA GLN A 206 -8.22 1.77 -35.44
C GLN A 206 -9.06 0.51 -35.50
#